data_AF-A0ABD4W9C6-F1
#
_entry.id   AF-A0ABD4W9C6-F1
#
_cell.length_a   1.000
_cell.length_b   1.000
_cell.length_c   1.000
_cell.angle_alpha   90.00
_cell.angle_beta   90.00
_cell.angle_gamma   90.00
#
_symmetry.space_group_name_H-M   'P 1'
#
loop_
_entity.id
_entity.type
_entity.pdbx_description
1 polymer ?
#
loop_
_entity_poly.entity_id
_entity_poly.type
_entity_poly.pdbx_seq_one_letter_code
_entity_poly.pdbx_strand_id
1 'polypeptide(L)'
;MGILNNKGKPKHKRLRRHIGKPLTALAAVLCVAVAPVASANMNVIDVSGWQSADVTRVVDADAAIVKITEGGGYVNPSWRSQTDWTRQTGKACGGYHYADGGNVTAEVNHYLNQFNGYVGQCVLALDWESNGNAAWGNGDWVRQWVNQVYSRTKVWPIVYVQDSAVYQIPSDVRAHCMLWKAQYASMNATGWQSTPWNAGSKGEGMVQYASTGYLNGVGPLDLNLFFGERDAWQKIANGDRGKTNAEVRHDPVRPQVTATPDYNDMATKVIRGVYGNGNERRQALGGAYDTVMAIVNQRLGGSGVAPAAANCGSLCVTVRSGDTLSSIAARNGGSWNQYTGYRSGNPNVIYAGETVCRRTGTGTVATGGRYVVRSGDTLGGIAAYYRVNMYSIHGYRSGNPALIYPGETLYW
;
A
#
# COMPACT_ATOMS: atom_id res chain seq x y z
N MET A 1 -75.59 -48.97 -33.95
CA MET A 1 -76.09 -49.61 -32.70
C MET A 1 -75.10 -49.21 -31.61
N GLY A 2 -75.33 -48.16 -30.81
CA GLY A 2 -76.27 -48.13 -29.67
C GLY A 2 -75.61 -48.86 -28.47
N ILE A 3 -75.35 -48.31 -27.27
CA ILE A 3 -76.21 -47.54 -26.36
C ILE A 3 -75.32 -47.07 -25.16
N LEU A 4 -75.19 -45.75 -24.93
CA LEU A 4 -75.68 -44.91 -23.79
C LEU A 4 -74.93 -44.89 -22.43
N ASN A 5 -74.29 -43.75 -22.16
CA ASN A 5 -74.50 -42.77 -21.06
C ASN A 5 -74.73 -43.17 -19.57
N ASN A 6 -73.74 -42.78 -18.74
CA ASN A 6 -73.73 -41.64 -17.78
C ASN A 6 -74.42 -41.66 -16.38
N LYS A 7 -73.65 -41.12 -15.41
CA LYS A 7 -73.95 -40.40 -14.13
C LYS A 7 -74.19 -41.14 -12.81
N GLY A 8 -73.37 -40.76 -11.82
CA GLY A 8 -73.73 -40.76 -10.39
C GLY A 8 -72.54 -40.48 -9.45
N LYS A 9 -72.39 -39.23 -8.96
CA LYS A 9 -71.65 -38.90 -7.72
C LYS A 9 -72.63 -38.24 -6.74
N PRO A 10 -72.36 -38.32 -5.42
CA PRO A 10 -72.27 -37.09 -4.64
C PRO A 10 -71.06 -37.03 -3.69
N LYS A 11 -70.78 -35.80 -3.24
CA LYS A 11 -69.63 -35.30 -2.46
C LYS A 11 -69.92 -35.28 -0.94
N HIS A 12 -68.91 -35.40 -0.07
CA HIS A 12 -68.42 -34.35 0.88
C HIS A 12 -67.84 -34.84 2.25
N LYS A 13 -66.58 -34.42 2.49
CA LYS A 13 -65.98 -33.75 3.69
C LYS A 13 -65.64 -34.48 5.03
N ARG A 14 -64.31 -34.39 5.32
CA ARG A 14 -63.60 -33.98 6.58
C ARG A 14 -63.73 -34.92 7.81
N LEU A 15 -62.76 -35.13 8.70
CA LEU A 15 -61.61 -34.33 9.20
C LEU A 15 -60.68 -35.20 10.11
N ARG A 16 -59.42 -34.75 10.28
CA ARG A 16 -58.47 -34.95 11.41
C ARG A 16 -57.83 -36.34 11.64
N ARG A 17 -56.63 -36.49 12.22
CA ARG A 17 -55.30 -35.83 12.27
C ARG A 17 -54.54 -36.59 13.37
N HIS A 18 -53.40 -37.21 13.00
CA HIS A 18 -52.21 -37.62 13.78
C HIS A 18 -52.30 -38.32 15.14
N ILE A 19 -51.44 -39.34 15.31
CA ILE A 19 -50.39 -39.58 16.34
C ILE A 19 -49.96 -41.05 16.08
N GLY A 20 -48.74 -41.46 15.71
CA GLY A 20 -47.41 -41.04 16.13
C GLY A 20 -46.78 -42.22 16.89
N LYS A 21 -45.86 -42.99 16.26
CA LYS A 21 -44.85 -43.81 16.95
C LYS A 21 -43.52 -43.72 16.18
N PRO A 22 -42.37 -43.59 16.88
CA PRO A 22 -41.11 -43.18 16.26
C PRO A 22 -40.28 -44.41 15.84
N LEU A 23 -39.63 -44.33 14.68
CA LEU A 23 -38.40 -45.07 14.45
C LEU A 23 -37.27 -44.05 14.31
N THR A 24 -36.31 -44.16 15.22
CA THR A 24 -35.02 -43.51 15.26
C THR A 24 -34.23 -43.84 13.99
N ALA A 25 -34.18 -42.90 13.04
CA ALA A 25 -33.17 -42.87 12.00
C ALA A 25 -32.07 -41.89 12.43
N LEU A 26 -30.87 -42.41 12.67
CA LEU A 26 -29.67 -41.62 12.88
C LEU A 26 -29.24 -41.04 11.52
N ALA A 27 -29.84 -39.94 11.11
CA ALA A 27 -29.35 -39.15 9.99
C ALA A 27 -28.21 -38.26 10.52
N ALA A 28 -26.97 -38.65 10.25
CA ALA A 28 -25.85 -37.73 10.33
C ALA A 28 -26.05 -36.68 9.23
N VAL A 29 -26.75 -35.59 9.56
CA VAL A 29 -26.81 -34.40 8.73
C VAL A 29 -25.40 -33.81 8.76
N LEU A 30 -24.62 -34.09 7.72
CA LEU A 30 -23.44 -33.30 7.41
C LEU A 30 -23.96 -31.92 7.00
N CYS A 31 -24.20 -31.06 7.99
CA CYS A 31 -24.30 -29.63 7.77
C CYS A 31 -22.91 -29.17 7.29
N VAL A 32 -22.66 -29.29 5.99
CA VAL A 32 -21.69 -28.40 5.35
C VAL A 32 -22.33 -27.02 5.46
N ALA A 33 -22.07 -26.36 6.58
CA ALA A 33 -22.13 -24.92 6.62
C ALA A 33 -21.12 -24.49 5.55
N VAL A 34 -21.62 -24.20 4.34
CA VAL A 34 -20.90 -23.34 3.42
C VAL A 34 -20.91 -22.01 4.15
N ALA A 35 -19.90 -21.79 5.00
CA ALA A 35 -19.60 -20.44 5.42
C ALA A 35 -19.52 -19.65 4.11
N PRO A 36 -20.23 -18.52 3.96
CA PRO A 36 -19.97 -17.65 2.84
C PRO A 36 -18.47 -17.37 2.91
N VAL A 37 -17.72 -17.92 1.95
CA VAL A 37 -16.31 -17.58 1.82
C VAL A 37 -16.37 -16.08 1.56
N ALA A 38 -15.97 -15.29 2.55
CA ALA A 38 -15.91 -13.86 2.39
C ALA A 38 -15.03 -13.62 1.17
N SER A 39 -15.62 -13.11 0.09
CA SER A 39 -14.92 -12.74 -1.14
C SER A 39 -13.82 -11.75 -0.76
N ALA A 40 -12.56 -12.19 -0.77
CA ALA A 40 -11.45 -11.31 -0.45
C ALA A 40 -11.11 -10.47 -1.70
N ASN A 41 -11.30 -9.15 -1.60
CA ASN A 41 -10.80 -8.23 -2.62
C ASN A 41 -9.25 -8.19 -2.58
N MET A 42 -8.61 -8.00 -3.74
CA MET A 42 -7.16 -7.89 -3.82
C MET A 42 -6.71 -6.44 -3.84
N ASN A 43 -5.69 -6.12 -3.05
CA ASN A 43 -4.96 -4.86 -3.13
C ASN A 43 -3.97 -4.91 -4.29
N VAL A 44 -4.10 -3.97 -5.23
CA VAL A 44 -3.30 -3.97 -6.45
C VAL A 44 -2.57 -2.64 -6.58
N ILE A 45 -1.28 -2.70 -6.92
CA ILE A 45 -0.56 -1.51 -7.40
C ILE A 45 -0.49 -1.53 -8.91
N ASP A 46 -0.46 -0.35 -9.52
CA ASP A 46 0.07 -0.21 -10.86
C ASP A 46 1.28 0.74 -10.86
N VAL A 47 2.23 0.44 -11.75
CA VAL A 47 3.55 1.10 -11.74
C VAL A 47 4.04 1.30 -13.17
N SER A 48 4.93 2.25 -13.34
CA SER A 48 5.54 2.60 -14.61
C SER A 48 7.05 2.85 -14.45
N GLY A 49 7.67 3.46 -15.47
CA GLY A 49 9.06 3.92 -15.39
C GLY A 49 9.29 5.05 -14.37
N TRP A 50 8.23 5.63 -13.80
CA TRP A 50 8.33 6.63 -12.73
C TRP A 50 8.69 6.01 -11.38
N GLN A 51 8.30 4.76 -11.13
CA GLN A 51 8.70 4.02 -9.94
C GLN A 51 10.00 3.25 -10.17
N SER A 52 10.71 2.92 -9.08
CA SER A 52 11.97 2.17 -9.18
C SER A 52 11.77 0.79 -9.83
N ALA A 53 12.83 0.26 -10.42
CA ALA A 53 12.80 -1.05 -11.08
C ALA A 53 12.48 -2.21 -10.11
N ASP A 54 12.67 -2.02 -8.81
CA ASP A 54 12.41 -2.99 -7.76
C ASP A 54 11.14 -2.68 -6.94
N VAL A 55 10.32 -1.71 -7.34
CA VAL A 55 9.12 -1.29 -6.59
C VAL A 55 8.19 -2.46 -6.27
N THR A 56 7.98 -3.38 -7.21
CA THR A 56 7.09 -4.54 -7.06
C THR A 56 7.67 -5.64 -6.16
N ARG A 57 8.97 -5.57 -5.85
CA ARG A 57 9.63 -6.42 -4.85
C ARG A 57 9.31 -5.94 -3.43
N VAL A 58 9.34 -4.63 -3.23
CA VAL A 58 9.34 -4.01 -1.89
C VAL A 58 7.96 -3.60 -1.41
N VAL A 59 7.02 -3.36 -2.33
CA VAL A 59 5.63 -3.06 -1.98
C VAL A 59 4.88 -4.35 -1.67
N ASP A 60 4.17 -4.37 -0.54
CA ASP A 60 3.25 -5.43 -0.16
C ASP A 60 1.89 -5.19 -0.82
N ALA A 61 1.57 -6.04 -1.80
CA ALA A 61 0.37 -5.98 -2.63
C ALA A 61 0.02 -7.41 -3.11
N ASP A 62 -1.25 -7.67 -3.39
CA ASP A 62 -1.71 -8.96 -3.90
C ASP A 62 -1.44 -9.14 -5.40
N ALA A 63 -1.47 -8.03 -6.16
CA ALA A 63 -1.11 -7.97 -7.58
C ALA A 63 -0.33 -6.69 -7.93
N ALA A 64 0.35 -6.73 -9.08
CA ALA A 64 0.91 -5.54 -9.70
C ALA A 64 0.65 -5.52 -11.22
N ILE A 65 0.26 -4.35 -11.76
CA ILE A 65 0.15 -4.10 -13.20
C ILE A 65 1.26 -3.14 -13.62
N VAL A 66 2.11 -3.55 -14.57
CA VAL A 66 3.30 -2.80 -14.97
C VAL A 66 3.07 -2.14 -16.34
N LYS A 67 3.42 -0.86 -16.50
CA LYS A 67 3.48 -0.22 -17.83
C LYS A 67 4.48 -0.97 -18.69
N ILE A 68 4.05 -1.50 -19.82
CA ILE A 68 4.94 -2.18 -20.75
C ILE A 68 5.35 -1.23 -21.86
N THR A 69 4.37 -0.65 -22.55
CA THR A 69 4.55 0.22 -23.71
C THR A 69 3.63 1.41 -23.68
N GLU A 70 3.98 2.43 -24.46
CA GLU A 70 3.12 3.57 -24.78
C GLU A 70 3.21 3.86 -26.27
N GLY A 71 2.05 4.01 -26.90
CA GLY A 71 1.97 4.34 -28.31
C GLY A 71 2.70 3.36 -29.23
N GLY A 72 3.16 3.85 -30.38
CA GLY A 72 3.90 3.04 -31.35
C GLY A 72 5.39 2.85 -31.06
N GLY A 73 5.95 3.41 -29.98
CA GLY A 73 7.41 3.55 -29.85
C GLY A 73 8.00 3.45 -28.45
N TYR A 74 7.33 3.90 -27.39
CA TYR A 74 7.92 3.90 -26.05
C TYR A 74 7.81 2.53 -25.37
N VAL A 75 8.87 2.11 -24.70
CA VAL A 75 8.92 0.91 -23.86
C VAL A 75 9.43 1.32 -22.48
N ASN A 76 8.73 0.94 -21.42
CA ASN A 76 9.16 1.24 -20.06
C ASN A 76 10.49 0.51 -19.76
N PRO A 77 11.62 1.21 -19.51
CA PRO A 77 12.91 0.55 -19.33
C PRO A 77 12.96 -0.38 -18.10
N SER A 78 12.08 -0.16 -17.12
CA SER A 78 12.00 -0.93 -15.89
C SER A 78 11.06 -2.14 -15.97
N TRP A 79 10.29 -2.31 -17.06
CA TRP A 79 9.16 -3.24 -17.06
C TRP A 79 9.58 -4.69 -16.77
N ARG A 80 10.72 -5.14 -17.29
CA ARG A 80 11.20 -6.52 -17.09
C ARG A 80 11.46 -6.79 -15.61
N SER A 81 12.26 -5.94 -14.96
CA SER A 81 12.54 -6.05 -13.53
C SER A 81 11.26 -5.97 -12.69
N GLN A 82 10.37 -5.04 -13.01
CA GLN A 82 9.11 -4.86 -12.29
C GLN A 82 8.19 -6.09 -12.44
N THR A 83 8.08 -6.67 -13.64
CA THR A 83 7.30 -7.90 -13.88
C THR A 83 7.97 -9.13 -13.25
N ASP A 84 9.29 -9.26 -13.32
CA ASP A 84 10.03 -10.37 -12.74
C ASP A 84 9.88 -10.38 -11.21
N TRP A 85 10.02 -9.24 -10.56
CA TRP A 85 9.81 -9.13 -9.11
C TRP A 85 8.36 -9.37 -8.70
N THR A 86 7.39 -8.95 -9.52
CA THR A 86 5.97 -9.29 -9.30
C THR A 86 5.80 -10.80 -9.22
N ARG A 87 6.34 -11.54 -10.19
CA ARG A 87 6.22 -13.00 -10.25
C ARG A 87 7.04 -13.70 -9.15
N GLN A 88 8.27 -13.26 -8.91
CA GLN A 88 9.16 -13.84 -7.89
C GLN A 88 8.62 -13.67 -6.46
N THR A 89 7.94 -12.56 -6.18
CA THR A 89 7.29 -12.32 -4.88
C THR A 89 5.90 -12.95 -4.77
N GLY A 90 5.49 -13.75 -5.77
CA GLY A 90 4.22 -14.45 -5.76
C GLY A 90 2.99 -13.55 -5.97
N LYS A 91 3.16 -12.29 -6.39
CA LYS A 91 2.04 -11.41 -6.72
C LYS A 91 1.36 -11.86 -8.02
N ALA A 92 0.06 -11.62 -8.11
CA ALA A 92 -0.62 -11.75 -9.39
C ALA A 92 -0.11 -10.67 -10.36
N CYS A 93 0.05 -11.03 -11.63
CA CYS A 93 0.79 -10.22 -12.60
C CYS A 93 -0.15 -9.58 -13.62
N GLY A 94 0.18 -8.36 -14.04
CA GLY A 94 -0.44 -7.65 -15.16
C GLY A 94 0.56 -6.76 -15.89
N GLY A 95 0.24 -6.45 -17.14
CA GLY A 95 0.96 -5.45 -17.92
C GLY A 95 0.01 -4.58 -18.71
N TYR A 96 0.22 -3.27 -18.74
CA TYR A 96 -0.63 -2.34 -19.49
C TYR A 96 0.09 -1.65 -20.64
N HIS A 97 -0.70 -1.24 -21.62
CA HIS A 97 -0.31 -0.40 -22.74
C HIS A 97 -1.01 0.95 -22.63
N TYR A 98 -0.25 2.06 -22.67
CA TYR A 98 -0.79 3.41 -22.70
C TYR A 98 -1.08 3.83 -24.15
N ALA A 99 -2.35 4.12 -24.46
CA ALA A 99 -2.74 4.50 -25.82
C ALA A 99 -2.24 5.90 -26.19
N ASP A 100 -1.55 6.04 -27.33
CA ASP A 100 -1.31 7.36 -27.94
C ASP A 100 -2.34 7.70 -29.03
N GLY A 101 -3.21 6.75 -29.34
CA GLY A 101 -4.31 6.93 -30.29
C GLY A 101 -3.87 6.97 -31.75
N GLY A 102 -2.66 6.49 -32.04
CA GLY A 102 -2.15 6.29 -33.37
C GLY A 102 -2.78 5.09 -34.08
N ASN A 103 -1.97 4.38 -34.87
CA ASN A 103 -2.46 3.22 -35.59
C ASN A 103 -2.66 2.03 -34.64
N VAL A 104 -3.92 1.59 -34.50
CA VAL A 104 -4.31 0.46 -33.63
C VAL A 104 -3.40 -0.76 -33.82
N THR A 105 -3.17 -1.20 -35.05
CA THR A 105 -2.35 -2.39 -35.33
C THR A 105 -0.90 -2.19 -34.92
N ALA A 106 -0.34 -1.00 -35.12
CA ALA A 106 1.02 -0.67 -34.70
C ALA A 106 1.15 -0.70 -33.17
N GLU A 107 0.21 -0.12 -32.44
CA GLU A 107 0.18 -0.11 -30.97
C GLU A 107 0.00 -1.51 -30.38
N VAL A 108 -0.91 -2.32 -30.93
CA VAL A 108 -1.08 -3.73 -30.53
C VAL A 108 0.18 -4.55 -30.83
N ASN A 109 0.82 -4.34 -31.99
CA ASN A 109 2.09 -4.98 -32.31
C ASN A 109 3.17 -4.60 -31.32
N HIS A 110 3.31 -3.30 -31.02
CA HIS A 110 4.32 -2.80 -30.10
C HIS A 110 4.16 -3.41 -28.70
N TYR A 111 2.94 -3.43 -28.17
CA TYR A 111 2.63 -4.04 -26.89
C TYR A 111 2.89 -5.56 -26.87
N LEU A 112 2.32 -6.31 -27.82
CA LEU A 112 2.44 -7.77 -27.81
C LEU A 112 3.86 -8.24 -28.15
N ASN A 113 4.62 -7.51 -28.96
CA ASN A 113 6.04 -7.85 -29.21
C ASN A 113 6.88 -7.83 -27.92
N GLN A 114 6.50 -7.00 -26.92
CA GLN A 114 7.16 -7.00 -25.61
C GLN A 114 6.57 -8.04 -24.65
N PHE A 115 5.24 -8.18 -24.62
CA PHE A 115 4.54 -8.88 -23.52
C PHE A 115 3.92 -10.24 -23.90
N ASN A 116 4.04 -10.72 -25.14
CA ASN A 116 3.40 -11.96 -25.59
C ASN A 116 3.79 -13.21 -24.77
N GLY A 117 5.01 -13.25 -24.23
CA GLY A 117 5.47 -14.35 -23.36
C GLY A 117 4.70 -14.49 -22.04
N TYR A 118 3.93 -13.47 -21.65
CA TYR A 118 3.15 -13.43 -20.41
C TYR A 118 1.66 -13.67 -20.61
N VAL A 119 1.20 -13.81 -21.86
CA VAL A 119 -0.21 -14.05 -22.18
C VAL A 119 -0.65 -15.40 -21.61
N GLY A 120 -1.77 -15.42 -20.87
CA GLY A 120 -2.21 -16.60 -20.13
C GLY A 120 -1.58 -16.73 -18.74
N GLN A 121 -0.75 -15.79 -18.32
CA GLN A 121 -0.10 -15.78 -17.00
C GLN A 121 -0.29 -14.44 -16.29
N CYS A 122 -0.28 -13.35 -17.05
CA CYS A 122 -0.53 -11.99 -16.58
C CYS A 122 -1.76 -11.43 -17.28
N VAL A 123 -2.52 -10.58 -16.58
CA VAL A 123 -3.61 -9.83 -17.22
C VAL A 123 -3.02 -8.83 -18.23
N LEU A 124 -3.74 -8.65 -19.34
CA LEU A 124 -3.44 -7.64 -20.34
C LEU A 124 -4.33 -6.43 -20.07
N ALA A 125 -3.82 -5.22 -20.21
CA ALA A 125 -4.61 -4.01 -19.99
C ALA A 125 -4.34 -2.93 -21.05
N LEU A 126 -5.38 -2.20 -21.42
CA LEU A 126 -5.33 -0.96 -22.15
C LEU A 126 -5.58 0.19 -21.19
N ASP A 127 -4.68 1.17 -21.20
CA ASP A 127 -4.82 2.43 -20.48
C ASP A 127 -5.31 3.49 -21.49
N TRP A 128 -6.60 3.85 -21.34
CA TRP A 128 -7.32 4.80 -22.20
C TRP A 128 -7.51 6.13 -21.46
N GLU A 129 -6.65 7.09 -21.77
CA GLU A 129 -6.66 8.43 -21.18
C GLU A 129 -6.50 9.54 -22.22
N SER A 130 -6.75 10.79 -21.83
CA SER A 130 -6.70 11.93 -22.74
C SER A 130 -5.30 12.45 -23.05
N ASN A 131 -4.35 12.26 -22.12
CA ASN A 131 -3.05 12.89 -22.23
C ASN A 131 -2.20 12.20 -23.29
N GLY A 132 -1.78 12.91 -24.33
CA GLY A 132 -0.99 12.32 -25.42
C GLY A 132 -1.75 11.35 -26.33
N ASN A 133 -3.08 11.27 -26.21
CA ASN A 133 -3.91 10.34 -26.98
C ASN A 133 -4.69 11.05 -28.08
N ALA A 134 -4.25 10.90 -29.33
CA ALA A 134 -4.88 11.51 -30.51
C ALA A 134 -6.26 10.94 -30.83
N ALA A 135 -6.60 9.75 -30.31
CA ALA A 135 -7.88 9.10 -30.51
C ALA A 135 -8.85 9.35 -29.35
N TRP A 136 -8.48 10.13 -28.32
CA TRP A 136 -9.33 10.39 -27.17
C TRP A 136 -10.75 10.84 -27.59
N GLY A 137 -11.78 10.24 -26.98
CA GLY A 137 -13.18 10.42 -27.39
C GLY A 137 -13.69 9.42 -28.43
N ASN A 138 -12.81 8.63 -29.06
CA ASN A 138 -13.17 7.63 -30.06
C ASN A 138 -13.25 6.22 -29.47
N GLY A 139 -14.44 5.83 -29.01
CA GLY A 139 -14.68 4.47 -28.50
C GLY A 139 -14.46 3.36 -29.53
N ASP A 140 -14.53 3.65 -30.84
CA ASP A 140 -14.26 2.67 -31.88
C ASP A 140 -12.77 2.29 -31.95
N TRP A 141 -11.88 3.21 -31.56
CA TRP A 141 -10.45 2.92 -31.45
C TRP A 141 -10.21 1.88 -30.35
N VAL A 142 -10.82 2.07 -29.17
CA VAL A 142 -10.78 1.11 -28.05
C VAL A 142 -11.31 -0.25 -28.52
N ARG A 143 -12.47 -0.28 -29.18
CA ARG A 143 -13.06 -1.52 -29.73
C ARG A 143 -12.10 -2.25 -30.66
N GLN A 144 -11.47 -1.54 -31.59
CA GLN A 144 -10.53 -2.14 -32.53
C GLN A 144 -9.30 -2.71 -31.82
N TRP A 145 -8.74 -1.96 -30.86
CA TRP A 145 -7.56 -2.40 -30.10
C TRP A 145 -7.83 -3.67 -29.30
N VAL A 146 -8.92 -3.71 -28.50
CA VAL A 146 -9.24 -4.87 -27.67
C VAL A 146 -9.57 -6.10 -28.51
N ASN A 147 -10.25 -5.93 -29.65
CA ASN A 147 -10.56 -7.02 -30.57
C ASN A 147 -9.29 -7.57 -31.23
N GLN A 148 -8.33 -6.71 -31.60
CA GLN A 148 -7.05 -7.17 -32.14
C GLN A 148 -6.23 -7.93 -31.10
N VAL A 149 -6.15 -7.45 -29.85
CA VAL A 149 -5.51 -8.21 -28.75
C VAL A 149 -6.20 -9.56 -28.57
N TYR A 150 -7.52 -9.59 -28.44
CA TYR A 150 -8.28 -10.83 -28.25
C TYR A 150 -8.09 -11.81 -29.41
N SER A 151 -8.17 -11.36 -30.67
CA SER A 151 -8.02 -12.24 -31.83
C SER A 151 -6.69 -13.00 -31.84
N ARG A 152 -5.61 -12.35 -31.40
CA ARG A 152 -4.23 -12.87 -31.36
C ARG A 152 -3.91 -13.69 -30.10
N THR A 153 -4.56 -13.38 -28.98
CA THR A 153 -4.19 -13.93 -27.68
C THR A 153 -5.22 -14.88 -27.07
N LYS A 154 -6.47 -14.76 -27.53
CA LYS A 154 -7.71 -15.28 -26.90
C LYS A 154 -7.94 -14.76 -25.49
N VAL A 155 -7.40 -13.59 -25.17
CA VAL A 155 -7.59 -12.91 -23.88
C VAL A 155 -8.22 -11.55 -24.13
N TRP A 156 -9.34 -11.28 -23.48
CA TRP A 156 -9.93 -9.94 -23.45
C TRP A 156 -9.13 -9.08 -22.48
N PRO A 157 -8.54 -7.96 -22.93
CA PRO A 157 -7.80 -7.07 -22.04
C PRO A 157 -8.74 -6.34 -21.07
N ILE A 158 -8.21 -5.93 -19.93
CA ILE A 158 -8.81 -4.96 -19.02
C ILE A 158 -8.75 -3.58 -19.71
N VAL A 159 -9.77 -2.75 -19.55
CA VAL A 159 -9.77 -1.37 -20.04
C VAL A 159 -9.79 -0.43 -18.85
N TYR A 160 -8.72 0.34 -18.69
CA TYR A 160 -8.60 1.43 -17.74
C TYR A 160 -9.12 2.74 -18.33
N VAL A 161 -9.87 3.51 -17.54
CA VAL A 161 -10.31 4.88 -17.87
C VAL A 161 -10.75 5.63 -16.60
N GLN A 162 -10.65 6.95 -16.57
CA GLN A 162 -11.21 7.77 -15.49
C GLN A 162 -12.74 7.76 -15.46
N ASP A 163 -13.34 7.87 -14.26
CA ASP A 163 -14.80 7.80 -14.02
C ASP A 163 -15.61 8.71 -14.96
N SER A 164 -15.12 9.93 -15.19
CA SER A 164 -15.79 10.91 -16.05
C SER A 164 -15.86 10.49 -17.51
N ALA A 165 -15.03 9.55 -17.97
CA ALA A 165 -14.94 9.10 -19.35
C ALA A 165 -15.35 7.63 -19.56
N VAL A 166 -15.89 6.96 -18.54
CA VAL A 166 -16.40 5.57 -18.65
C VAL A 166 -17.42 5.42 -19.79
N TYR A 167 -18.18 6.47 -20.08
CA TYR A 167 -19.15 6.48 -21.19
C TYR A 167 -18.51 6.33 -22.58
N GLN A 168 -17.20 6.56 -22.72
CA GLN A 168 -16.48 6.36 -23.98
C GLN A 168 -16.24 4.87 -24.28
N ILE A 169 -16.28 4.00 -23.26
CA ILE A 169 -16.04 2.57 -23.45
C ILE A 169 -17.32 1.93 -24.00
N PRO A 170 -17.32 1.41 -25.24
CA PRO A 170 -18.54 0.89 -25.83
C PRO A 170 -19.14 -0.27 -25.05
N SER A 171 -20.45 -0.42 -25.12
CA SER A 171 -21.17 -1.49 -24.39
C SER A 171 -20.75 -2.90 -24.82
N ASP A 172 -20.44 -3.10 -26.10
CA ASP A 172 -19.93 -4.38 -26.61
C ASP A 172 -18.50 -4.68 -26.12
N VAL A 173 -17.69 -3.63 -25.88
CA VAL A 173 -16.39 -3.77 -25.19
C VAL A 173 -16.63 -4.11 -23.71
N ARG A 174 -17.52 -3.40 -23.00
CA ARG A 174 -17.86 -3.64 -21.59
C ARG A 174 -18.46 -5.04 -21.34
N ALA A 175 -19.06 -5.67 -22.35
CA ALA A 175 -19.60 -7.02 -22.25
C ALA A 175 -18.51 -8.10 -22.15
N HIS A 176 -17.27 -7.80 -22.57
CA HIS A 176 -16.17 -8.76 -22.61
C HIS A 176 -14.95 -8.33 -21.79
N CYS A 177 -14.64 -7.03 -21.82
CA CYS A 177 -13.50 -6.44 -21.16
C CYS A 177 -13.89 -5.95 -19.77
N MET A 178 -13.14 -6.38 -18.75
CA MET A 178 -13.30 -5.83 -17.41
C MET A 178 -12.95 -4.34 -17.42
N LEU A 179 -13.81 -3.51 -16.81
CA LEU A 179 -13.50 -2.11 -16.57
C LEU A 179 -12.61 -1.97 -15.33
N TRP A 180 -11.55 -1.20 -15.49
CA TRP A 180 -10.74 -0.64 -14.43
C TRP A 180 -10.99 0.87 -14.40
N LYS A 181 -11.59 1.38 -13.33
CA LYS A 181 -12.02 2.78 -13.24
C LYS A 181 -11.08 3.57 -12.33
N ALA A 182 -10.60 4.74 -12.76
CA ALA A 182 -9.95 5.68 -11.85
C ALA A 182 -10.92 6.70 -11.25
N GLN A 183 -10.92 6.83 -9.92
CA GLN A 183 -11.63 7.89 -9.21
C GLN A 183 -11.05 8.11 -7.81
N TYR A 184 -10.61 9.33 -7.53
CA TYR A 184 -9.95 9.65 -6.26
C TYR A 184 -10.85 10.53 -5.41
N ALA A 185 -11.03 10.17 -4.13
CA ALA A 185 -11.78 11.00 -3.18
C ALA A 185 -11.07 12.34 -2.89
N SER A 186 -9.74 12.33 -2.96
CA SER A 186 -8.89 13.51 -2.78
C SER A 186 -7.48 13.21 -3.32
N MET A 187 -6.65 14.24 -3.42
CA MET A 187 -5.21 14.10 -3.72
C MET A 187 -4.33 14.00 -2.46
N ASN A 188 -4.93 13.72 -1.30
CA ASN A 188 -4.16 13.55 -0.07
C ASN A 188 -3.42 12.22 -0.08
N ALA A 189 -2.29 12.14 0.63
CA ALA A 189 -1.58 10.88 0.80
C ALA A 189 -2.48 9.83 1.47
N THR A 190 -2.43 8.59 1.00
CA THR A 190 -3.26 7.50 1.53
C THR A 190 -2.56 6.14 1.43
N GLY A 191 -3.18 5.10 1.97
CA GLY A 191 -2.71 3.71 1.91
C GLY A 191 -3.81 2.77 1.40
N TRP A 192 -3.73 1.49 1.79
CA TRP A 192 -4.76 0.51 1.44
C TRP A 192 -6.15 0.90 1.97
N GLN A 193 -7.17 0.79 1.14
CA GLN A 193 -8.57 1.07 1.49
C GLN A 193 -9.45 -0.14 1.13
N SER A 194 -10.17 -0.67 2.11
CA SER A 194 -11.11 -1.78 1.91
C SER A 194 -12.44 -1.34 1.28
N THR A 195 -12.79 -0.06 1.40
CA THR A 195 -14.02 0.53 0.87
C THR A 195 -13.73 1.90 0.23
N PRO A 196 -13.05 1.94 -0.93
CA PRO A 196 -12.76 3.19 -1.61
C PRO A 196 -14.04 3.93 -2.01
N TRP A 197 -13.96 5.26 -2.04
CA TRP A 197 -15.10 6.10 -2.42
C TRP A 197 -15.62 5.75 -3.83
N ASN A 198 -16.93 5.55 -3.95
CA ASN A 198 -17.61 5.19 -5.19
C ASN A 198 -17.06 3.92 -5.89
N ALA A 199 -16.42 3.02 -5.14
CA ALA A 199 -16.04 1.70 -5.63
C ALA A 199 -17.27 0.91 -6.10
N GLY A 200 -17.23 0.38 -7.32
CA GLY A 200 -18.30 -0.41 -7.93
C GLY A 200 -19.41 0.40 -8.59
N SER A 201 -19.36 1.74 -8.54
CA SER A 201 -20.46 2.60 -9.00
C SER A 201 -20.74 2.54 -10.50
N LYS A 202 -19.82 2.00 -11.30
CA LYS A 202 -19.93 1.85 -12.76
C LYS A 202 -19.95 0.37 -13.19
N GLY A 203 -20.05 -0.55 -12.24
CA GLY A 203 -19.89 -1.99 -12.50
C GLY A 203 -18.48 -2.33 -12.98
N GLU A 204 -17.48 -1.57 -12.53
CA GLU A 204 -16.06 -1.88 -12.71
C GLU A 204 -15.67 -3.12 -11.89
N GLY A 205 -14.70 -3.88 -12.38
CA GLY A 205 -14.11 -5.00 -11.63
C GLY A 205 -12.89 -4.58 -10.81
N MET A 206 -12.35 -3.38 -11.08
CA MET A 206 -11.25 -2.80 -10.33
C MET A 206 -11.37 -1.28 -10.30
N VAL A 207 -11.03 -0.67 -9.17
CA VAL A 207 -10.98 0.78 -9.02
C VAL A 207 -9.57 1.23 -8.62
N GLN A 208 -8.98 2.15 -9.36
CA GLN A 208 -7.83 2.94 -8.90
C GLN A 208 -8.37 4.11 -8.08
N TYR A 209 -8.03 4.15 -6.81
CA TYR A 209 -8.62 5.10 -5.88
C TYR A 209 -7.64 6.15 -5.36
N ALA A 210 -6.36 6.03 -5.69
CA ALA A 210 -5.34 7.03 -5.38
C ALA A 210 -4.17 6.92 -6.35
N SER A 211 -3.58 8.08 -6.70
CA SER A 211 -2.22 8.21 -7.26
C SER A 211 -1.20 8.75 -6.27
N THR A 212 -1.65 8.94 -5.02
CA THR A 212 -0.89 9.51 -3.91
C THR A 212 -0.69 8.47 -2.81
N GLY A 213 -0.64 7.19 -3.18
CA GLY A 213 -0.41 6.08 -2.27
C GLY A 213 0.99 6.09 -1.68
N TYR A 214 1.10 5.85 -0.38
CA TYR A 214 2.36 5.58 0.29
C TYR A 214 2.23 4.34 1.17
N LEU A 215 3.00 3.31 0.84
CA LEU A 215 3.00 2.02 1.55
C LEU A 215 4.39 1.78 2.12
N ASN A 216 4.49 1.74 3.45
CA ASN A 216 5.76 1.52 4.15
C ASN A 216 6.88 2.50 3.69
N GLY A 217 6.53 3.75 3.36
CA GLY A 217 7.46 4.79 2.88
C GLY A 217 7.78 4.73 1.39
N VAL A 218 7.21 3.79 0.63
CA VAL A 218 7.34 3.69 -0.83
C VAL A 218 6.17 4.41 -1.47
N GLY A 219 6.46 5.44 -2.27
CA GLY A 219 5.46 6.22 -3.00
C GLY A 219 6.07 7.42 -3.75
N PRO A 220 5.25 8.15 -4.53
CA PRO A 220 3.81 7.92 -4.72
C PRO A 220 3.52 6.65 -5.55
N LEU A 221 2.47 5.93 -5.16
CA LEU A 221 1.96 4.72 -5.80
C LEU A 221 0.51 4.91 -6.23
N ASP A 222 0.17 4.30 -7.36
CA ASP A 222 -1.20 4.11 -7.76
C ASP A 222 -1.79 2.89 -7.02
N LEU A 223 -2.85 3.11 -6.24
CA LEU A 223 -3.47 2.10 -5.39
C LEU A 223 -4.84 1.73 -5.92
N ASN A 224 -5.07 0.42 -5.98
CA ASN A 224 -6.26 -0.16 -6.58
C ASN A 224 -6.89 -1.21 -5.67
N LEU A 225 -8.21 -1.39 -5.81
CA LEU A 225 -8.95 -2.49 -5.24
C LEU A 225 -9.62 -3.29 -6.35
N PHE A 226 -9.20 -4.55 -6.52
CA PHE A 226 -9.83 -5.51 -7.43
C PHE A 226 -10.94 -6.26 -6.70
N PHE A 227 -12.14 -6.30 -7.29
CA PHE A 227 -13.31 -6.97 -6.73
C PHE A 227 -13.32 -8.45 -7.08
N GLY A 228 -12.34 -9.15 -6.52
CA GLY A 228 -12.20 -10.58 -6.69
C GLY A 228 -10.91 -11.09 -6.08
N GLU A 229 -10.81 -12.41 -6.06
CA GLU A 229 -9.65 -13.13 -5.57
C GLU A 229 -8.72 -13.53 -6.71
N ARG A 230 -7.58 -14.11 -6.34
CA ARG A 230 -6.52 -14.54 -7.27
C ARG A 230 -7.03 -15.46 -8.38
N ASP A 231 -8.00 -16.33 -8.09
CA ASP A 231 -8.57 -17.21 -9.10
C ASP A 231 -9.35 -16.44 -10.18
N ALA A 232 -10.05 -15.36 -9.80
CA ALA A 232 -10.72 -14.50 -10.76
C ALA A 232 -9.68 -13.75 -11.62
N TRP A 233 -8.61 -13.24 -11.00
CA TRP A 233 -7.50 -12.62 -11.72
C TRP A 233 -6.87 -13.59 -12.73
N GLN A 234 -6.61 -14.83 -12.32
CA GLN A 234 -6.03 -15.84 -13.19
C GLN A 234 -6.97 -16.23 -14.34
N LYS A 235 -8.28 -16.28 -14.11
CA LYS A 235 -9.27 -16.48 -15.18
C LYS A 235 -9.25 -15.34 -16.21
N ILE A 236 -9.13 -14.09 -15.75
CA ILE A 236 -8.98 -12.93 -16.64
C ILE A 236 -7.66 -13.05 -17.44
N ALA A 237 -6.55 -13.40 -16.78
CA ALA A 237 -5.26 -13.58 -17.43
C ALA A 237 -5.23 -14.72 -18.46
N ASN A 238 -5.89 -15.84 -18.14
CA ASN A 238 -6.05 -17.00 -19.02
C ASN A 238 -6.95 -16.70 -20.21
N GLY A 239 -8.00 -15.89 -20.01
CA GLY A 239 -9.02 -15.61 -21.00
C GLY A 239 -9.71 -16.88 -21.51
N ASP A 240 -9.91 -16.95 -22.81
CA ASP A 240 -10.52 -18.09 -23.51
C ASP A 240 -9.48 -19.12 -24.00
N ARG A 241 -8.22 -18.98 -23.58
CA ARG A 241 -7.17 -19.95 -23.92
C ARG A 241 -7.51 -21.30 -23.30
N GLY A 242 -7.52 -22.35 -24.12
CA GLY A 242 -7.74 -23.73 -23.66
C GLY A 242 -9.20 -24.17 -23.48
N LYS A 243 -10.20 -23.34 -23.85
CA LYS A 243 -11.64 -23.74 -23.86
C LYS A 243 -12.00 -24.80 -24.93
N THR A 244 -11.02 -25.46 -25.52
CA THR A 244 -11.16 -26.67 -26.38
C THR A 244 -10.72 -27.97 -25.70
N ASN A 245 -10.24 -27.95 -24.45
CA ASN A 245 -9.97 -29.16 -23.66
C ASN A 245 -10.76 -29.14 -22.35
N ALA A 246 -11.42 -30.25 -22.05
CA ALA A 246 -12.26 -30.46 -20.87
C ALA A 246 -11.57 -29.96 -19.59
N GLU A 247 -12.30 -29.17 -18.80
CA GLU A 247 -11.85 -28.61 -17.53
C GLU A 247 -11.35 -29.72 -16.58
N VAL A 248 -10.04 -29.85 -16.43
CA VAL A 248 -9.46 -30.51 -15.27
C VAL A 248 -9.52 -29.50 -14.13
N ARG A 249 -10.45 -29.72 -13.20
CA ARG A 249 -10.40 -29.06 -11.88
C ARG A 249 -9.08 -29.43 -11.22
N HIS A 250 -8.20 -28.45 -11.07
CA HIS A 250 -7.24 -28.48 -9.98
C HIS A 250 -7.88 -27.76 -8.79
N ASP A 251 -7.92 -28.45 -7.66
CA ASP A 251 -8.22 -27.82 -6.38
C ASP A 251 -7.24 -26.66 -6.14
N PRO A 252 -7.67 -25.56 -5.51
CA PRO A 252 -6.81 -24.41 -5.28
C PRO A 252 -5.68 -24.81 -4.31
N VAL A 253 -4.51 -25.10 -4.86
CA VAL A 253 -3.27 -25.02 -4.10
C VAL A 253 -3.01 -23.54 -3.92
N ARG A 254 -3.45 -23.00 -2.77
CA ARG A 254 -2.90 -21.77 -2.21
C ARG A 254 -1.40 -21.99 -2.08
N PRO A 255 -0.53 -21.28 -2.82
CA PRO A 255 0.87 -21.22 -2.43
C PRO A 255 0.87 -20.57 -1.04
N GLN A 256 1.23 -21.34 -0.01
CA GLN A 256 1.67 -20.74 1.24
C GLN A 256 2.94 -19.97 0.88
N VAL A 257 2.84 -18.65 0.78
CA VAL A 257 4.02 -17.78 0.70
C VAL A 257 4.72 -17.88 2.06
N THR A 258 5.62 -18.85 2.19
CA THR A 258 6.63 -18.85 3.25
C THR A 258 7.76 -17.91 2.83
N ALA A 259 7.43 -16.62 2.77
CA ALA A 259 8.40 -15.57 2.99
C ALA A 259 7.82 -14.74 4.12
N THR A 260 8.06 -15.20 5.35
CA THR A 260 7.83 -14.40 6.55
C THR A 260 8.50 -13.04 6.32
N PRO A 261 7.78 -11.91 6.42
CA PRO A 261 8.43 -10.61 6.38
C PRO A 261 9.61 -10.61 7.35
N ASP A 262 10.76 -10.11 6.93
CA ASP A 262 11.94 -10.08 7.80
C ASP A 262 11.74 -9.01 8.89
N TYR A 263 11.03 -9.40 9.93
CA TYR A 263 10.74 -8.53 11.07
C TYR A 263 12.03 -8.13 11.82
N ASN A 264 13.13 -8.88 11.63
CA ASN A 264 14.43 -8.55 12.17
C ASN A 264 15.09 -7.38 11.40
N ASP A 265 14.97 -7.33 10.08
CA ASP A 265 15.39 -6.16 9.28
C ASP A 265 14.49 -4.95 9.56
N MET A 266 13.18 -5.14 9.61
CA MET A 266 12.23 -4.07 9.94
C MET A 266 12.50 -3.49 11.33
N ALA A 267 12.78 -4.32 12.33
CA ALA A 267 13.18 -3.86 13.65
C ALA A 267 14.50 -3.06 13.63
N THR A 268 15.48 -3.48 12.82
CA THR A 268 16.74 -2.73 12.62
C THR A 268 16.46 -1.34 12.04
N LYS A 269 15.55 -1.23 11.07
CA LYS A 269 15.14 0.03 10.45
C LYS A 269 14.34 0.92 11.43
N VAL A 270 13.50 0.35 12.29
CA VAL A 270 12.84 1.09 13.39
C VAL A 270 13.87 1.68 14.36
N ILE A 271 14.88 0.89 14.77
CA ILE A 271 15.96 1.33 15.65
C ILE A 271 16.78 2.47 15.01
N ARG A 272 16.94 2.43 13.68
CA ARG A 272 17.60 3.48 12.89
C ARG A 272 16.71 4.70 12.58
N GLY A 273 15.46 4.71 13.04
CA GLY A 273 14.52 5.82 12.84
C GLY A 273 13.87 5.90 11.46
N VAL A 274 14.04 4.87 10.61
CA VAL A 274 13.55 4.85 9.22
C VAL A 274 12.02 4.91 9.14
N TYR A 275 11.32 4.40 10.15
CA TYR A 275 9.85 4.37 10.19
C TYR A 275 9.22 5.50 11.02
N GLY A 276 9.94 6.61 11.26
CA GLY A 276 9.38 7.74 12.02
C GLY A 276 9.02 7.39 13.47
N ASN A 277 8.10 8.12 14.10
CA ASN A 277 7.69 7.93 15.50
C ASN A 277 6.16 7.83 15.69
N GLY A 278 5.71 7.33 16.86
CA GLY A 278 4.30 7.30 17.22
C GLY A 278 3.36 6.71 16.16
N ASN A 279 2.37 7.51 15.74
CA ASN A 279 1.38 7.12 14.73
C ASN A 279 1.98 6.93 13.33
N GLU A 280 3.01 7.67 12.97
CA GLU A 280 3.73 7.53 11.69
C GLU A 280 4.34 6.13 11.59
N ARG A 281 4.97 5.65 12.67
CA ARG A 281 5.51 4.28 12.75
C ARG A 281 4.42 3.22 12.73
N ARG A 282 3.31 3.47 13.41
CA ARG A 282 2.16 2.56 13.42
C ARG A 282 1.53 2.41 12.04
N GLN A 283 1.46 3.51 11.28
CA GLN A 283 1.00 3.50 9.89
C GLN A 283 2.03 2.85 8.96
N ALA A 284 3.32 3.14 9.14
CA ALA A 284 4.39 2.64 8.26
C ALA A 284 4.77 1.16 8.49
N LEU A 285 4.39 0.56 9.63
CA LEU A 285 4.57 -0.87 9.89
C LEU A 285 3.27 -1.68 9.73
N GLY A 286 2.11 -1.02 9.68
CA GLY A 286 0.80 -1.66 9.47
C GLY A 286 0.56 -2.86 10.41
N GLY A 287 0.10 -3.98 9.86
CA GLY A 287 -0.15 -5.22 10.61
C GLY A 287 1.11 -5.86 11.22
N ALA A 288 2.31 -5.48 10.79
CA ALA A 288 3.56 -5.95 11.35
C ALA A 288 3.99 -5.12 12.58
N TYR A 289 3.28 -4.04 12.92
CA TYR A 289 3.65 -3.12 13.99
C TYR A 289 3.90 -3.83 15.31
N ASP A 290 2.96 -4.64 15.80
CA ASP A 290 3.09 -5.27 17.12
C ASP A 290 4.27 -6.28 17.15
N THR A 291 4.44 -7.07 16.08
CA THR A 291 5.54 -8.04 15.95
C THR A 291 6.91 -7.38 15.84
N VAL A 292 7.05 -6.37 14.98
CA VAL A 292 8.30 -5.61 14.80
C VAL A 292 8.64 -4.84 16.08
N MET A 293 7.64 -4.23 16.72
CA MET A 293 7.85 -3.51 17.98
C MET A 293 8.21 -4.45 19.13
N ALA A 294 7.70 -5.68 19.16
CA ALA A 294 8.15 -6.70 20.11
C ALA A 294 9.64 -7.02 19.93
N ILE A 295 10.12 -7.17 18.69
CA ILE A 295 11.54 -7.42 18.38
C ILE A 295 12.40 -6.20 18.72
N VAL A 296 11.93 -4.98 18.44
CA VAL A 296 12.60 -3.74 18.85
C VAL A 296 12.71 -3.66 20.36
N ASN A 297 11.63 -3.95 21.09
CA ASN A 297 11.60 -3.95 22.55
C ASN A 297 12.50 -5.05 23.14
N GLN A 298 12.60 -6.21 22.49
CA GLN A 298 13.54 -7.26 22.88
C GLN A 298 14.99 -6.83 22.66
N ARG A 299 15.31 -6.21 21.52
CA ARG A 299 16.66 -5.74 21.17
C ARG A 299 17.13 -4.56 22.01
N LEU A 300 16.21 -3.65 22.35
CA LEU A 300 16.48 -2.47 23.19
C LEU A 300 16.28 -2.75 24.68
N GLY A 301 15.54 -3.81 25.03
CA GLY A 301 15.34 -4.29 26.41
C GLY A 301 16.37 -5.32 26.86
N GLY A 302 17.20 -5.83 25.95
CA GLY A 302 18.30 -6.75 26.22
C GLY A 302 19.56 -6.04 26.75
N SER A 303 19.45 -5.41 27.92
CA SER A 303 20.55 -5.19 28.88
C SER A 303 19.94 -4.59 30.14
N GLY A 304 19.55 -5.47 31.04
CA GLY A 304 19.39 -5.12 32.45
C GLY A 304 20.75 -4.72 33.02
N VAL A 305 21.10 -3.45 32.88
CA VAL A 305 21.93 -2.73 33.84
C VAL A 305 21.26 -1.38 34.02
N ALA A 306 20.56 -1.21 35.13
CA ALA A 306 20.31 0.11 35.65
C ALA A 306 21.69 0.80 35.77
N PRO A 307 21.92 1.97 35.15
CA PRO A 307 23.12 2.71 35.49
C PRO A 307 22.96 3.10 36.95
N ALA A 308 23.83 2.52 37.77
CA ALA A 308 24.10 2.97 39.11
C ALA A 308 24.29 4.49 39.09
N ALA A 309 23.79 5.16 40.13
CA ALA A 309 23.99 6.57 40.36
C ALA A 309 25.48 6.93 40.24
N ALA A 310 25.81 7.72 39.21
CA ALA A 310 27.07 8.45 39.14
C ALA A 310 26.74 9.94 39.16
N ASN A 311 27.11 10.58 40.27
CA ASN A 311 26.86 11.98 40.61
C ASN A 311 27.48 12.97 39.61
N CYS A 312 26.77 13.30 38.52
CA CYS A 312 27.13 14.41 37.62
C CYS A 312 26.08 15.54 37.55
N GLY A 313 25.09 15.55 38.44
CA GLY A 313 24.05 16.59 38.48
C GLY A 313 23.15 16.60 37.25
N SER A 314 23.04 15.46 36.55
CA SER A 314 22.16 15.24 35.41
C SER A 314 21.45 13.89 35.51
N LEU A 315 20.15 13.88 35.23
CA LEU A 315 19.31 12.71 35.01
C LEU A 315 19.24 12.43 33.51
N CYS A 316 19.80 11.31 33.07
CA CYS A 316 19.80 10.89 31.68
C CYS A 316 18.87 9.69 31.49
N VAL A 317 18.06 9.74 30.43
CA VAL A 317 17.05 8.74 30.09
C VAL A 317 17.26 8.32 28.64
N THR A 318 17.32 7.02 28.40
CA THR A 318 17.23 6.47 27.05
C THR A 318 15.79 6.55 26.58
N VAL A 319 15.56 7.27 25.48
CA VAL A 319 14.26 7.46 24.85
C VAL A 319 13.73 6.09 24.41
N ARG A 320 12.53 5.74 24.87
CA ARG A 320 11.83 4.53 24.46
C ARG A 320 10.93 4.82 23.26
N SER A 321 10.54 3.78 22.55
CA SER A 321 9.56 3.91 21.49
C SER A 321 8.23 4.45 22.03
N GLY A 322 7.73 5.54 21.44
CA GLY A 322 6.50 6.21 21.87
C GLY A 322 6.72 7.33 22.90
N ASP A 323 7.97 7.53 23.34
CA ASP A 323 8.28 8.66 24.21
C ASP A 323 8.20 9.99 23.46
N THR A 324 7.58 10.96 24.12
CA THR A 324 7.79 12.39 23.91
C THR A 324 8.64 12.96 25.06
N LEU A 325 9.31 14.09 24.87
CA LEU A 325 10.00 14.77 25.98
C LEU A 325 9.04 15.06 27.16
N SER A 326 7.77 15.34 26.86
CA SER A 326 6.71 15.51 27.86
C SER A 326 6.42 14.23 28.64
N SER A 327 6.31 13.10 27.97
CA SER A 327 6.10 11.80 28.64
C SER A 327 7.33 11.32 29.42
N ILE A 328 8.53 11.69 28.98
CA ILE A 328 9.79 11.42 29.70
C ILE A 328 9.84 12.29 30.96
N ALA A 329 9.55 13.58 30.84
CA ALA A 329 9.51 14.51 31.97
C ALA A 329 8.44 14.14 32.99
N ALA A 330 7.26 13.69 32.54
CA ALA A 330 6.20 13.21 33.43
C ALA A 330 6.63 11.99 34.26
N ARG A 331 7.45 11.09 33.70
CA ARG A 331 7.93 9.87 34.39
C ARG A 331 9.21 10.07 35.22
N ASN A 332 10.05 11.03 34.84
CA ASN A 332 11.40 11.20 35.40
C ASN A 332 11.59 12.56 36.11
N GLY A 333 10.53 13.38 36.16
CA GLY A 333 10.50 14.68 36.81
C GLY A 333 11.06 15.82 35.96
N GLY A 334 10.62 17.04 36.26
CA GLY A 334 10.96 18.26 35.52
C GLY A 334 9.97 18.62 34.42
N SER A 335 10.33 19.64 33.65
CA SER A 335 9.59 20.04 32.45
C SER A 335 10.27 19.47 31.20
N TRP A 336 9.48 19.19 30.16
CA TRP A 336 9.96 18.59 28.91
C TRP A 336 11.10 19.38 28.28
N ASN A 337 11.09 20.70 28.40
CA ASN A 337 12.09 21.61 27.85
C ASN A 337 13.45 21.58 28.59
N GLN A 338 13.53 20.88 29.73
CA GLN A 338 14.76 20.73 30.49
C GLN A 338 15.58 19.51 30.03
N TYR A 339 15.01 18.64 29.21
CA TYR A 339 15.68 17.49 28.62
C TYR A 339 16.30 17.88 27.29
N THR A 340 17.62 17.71 27.15
CA THR A 340 18.42 18.08 25.98
C THR A 340 19.28 16.90 25.52
N GLY A 341 19.99 17.05 24.40
CA GLY A 341 20.88 15.99 23.85
C GLY A 341 20.23 15.09 22.80
N TYR A 342 18.99 15.38 22.40
CA TYR A 342 18.35 14.75 21.24
C TYR A 342 19.03 15.19 19.94
N ARG A 343 19.27 14.23 19.03
CA ARG A 343 20.10 14.42 17.83
C ARG A 343 19.44 15.27 16.75
N SER A 344 18.11 15.37 16.76
CA SER A 344 17.34 16.12 15.77
C SER A 344 17.51 17.64 15.87
N GLY A 345 17.97 18.16 17.01
CA GLY A 345 17.92 19.59 17.31
C GLY A 345 16.51 20.16 17.48
N ASN A 346 15.45 19.37 17.24
CA ASN A 346 14.05 19.75 17.39
C ASN A 346 13.44 19.01 18.61
N PRO A 347 12.98 19.72 19.65
CA PRO A 347 12.42 19.09 20.86
C PRO A 347 11.14 18.27 20.59
N ASN A 348 10.46 18.50 19.47
CA ASN A 348 9.28 17.72 19.06
C ASN A 348 9.65 16.42 18.35
N VAL A 349 10.94 16.16 18.10
CA VAL A 349 11.41 15.01 17.34
C VAL A 349 12.53 14.32 18.13
N ILE A 350 12.21 13.23 18.81
CA ILE A 350 13.19 12.39 19.52
C ILE A 350 13.16 10.95 19.00
N TYR A 351 14.30 10.28 19.02
CA TYR A 351 14.52 8.96 18.44
C TYR A 351 14.69 7.90 19.53
N ALA A 352 13.99 6.77 19.39
CA ALA A 352 14.14 5.65 20.31
C ALA A 352 15.59 5.14 20.32
N GLY A 353 16.13 4.91 21.51
CA GLY A 353 17.52 4.50 21.73
C GLY A 353 18.50 5.66 21.89
N GLU A 354 18.11 6.92 21.63
CA GLU A 354 18.95 8.07 21.96
C GLU A 354 18.83 8.43 23.45
N THR A 355 19.88 9.02 24.02
CA THR A 355 19.89 9.43 25.42
C THR A 355 19.62 10.92 25.52
N VAL A 356 18.55 11.29 26.23
CA VAL A 356 18.24 12.68 26.57
C VAL A 356 18.53 12.92 28.05
N CYS A 357 19.11 14.08 28.37
CA CYS A 357 19.57 14.39 29.71
C CYS A 357 18.97 15.70 30.22
N ARG A 358 18.62 15.73 31.50
CA ARG A 358 18.18 16.92 32.23
C ARG A 358 19.12 17.17 33.39
N ARG A 359 19.61 18.41 33.57
CA ARG A 359 20.34 18.75 34.81
C ARG A 359 19.41 18.78 36.02
N THR A 360 19.83 18.16 37.11
CA THR A 360 19.12 18.12 38.41
C THR A 360 19.79 19.00 39.46
N GLY A 361 20.98 19.54 39.19
CA GLY A 361 21.71 20.43 40.11
C GLY A 361 21.66 21.92 39.73
N THR A 362 21.58 22.78 40.74
CA THR A 362 21.67 24.25 40.66
C THR A 362 23.12 24.70 40.54
N GLY A 363 23.56 25.17 39.37
CA GLY A 363 24.93 25.66 39.16
C GLY A 363 24.95 26.91 38.28
N THR A 364 25.72 27.92 38.72
CA THR A 364 25.83 29.31 38.24
C THR A 364 26.28 29.47 36.77
N VAL A 365 25.67 30.45 36.08
CA VAL A 365 25.88 30.86 34.68
C VAL A 365 27.13 31.75 34.57
N ALA A 366 27.98 31.53 33.57
CA ALA A 366 29.17 32.37 33.33
C ALA A 366 28.79 33.66 32.60
N THR A 367 29.30 34.81 33.05
CA THR A 367 28.94 36.17 32.59
C THR A 367 30.00 36.79 31.66
N GLY A 368 30.22 36.18 30.48
CA GLY A 368 31.03 36.80 29.42
C GLY A 368 31.89 35.83 28.58
N GLY A 369 31.85 35.90 27.24
CA GLY A 369 32.73 35.09 26.37
C GLY A 369 32.72 35.44 24.87
N ARG A 370 33.70 34.90 24.13
CA ARG A 370 33.90 35.07 22.68
C ARG A 370 34.15 33.72 22.00
N TYR A 371 33.55 33.48 20.83
CA TYR A 371 33.76 32.25 20.04
C TYR A 371 33.78 32.51 18.54
N VAL A 372 34.62 31.79 17.80
CA VAL A 372 34.65 31.84 16.32
C VAL A 372 33.98 30.58 15.78
N VAL A 373 32.89 30.76 15.02
CA VAL A 373 32.06 29.69 14.45
C VAL A 373 32.89 28.83 13.50
N ARG A 374 32.76 27.51 13.63
CA ARG A 374 33.38 26.51 12.75
C ARG A 374 32.31 25.83 11.90
N SER A 375 32.75 25.20 10.81
CA SER A 375 31.85 24.41 9.97
C SER A 375 31.21 23.29 10.80
N GLY A 376 29.88 23.24 10.82
CA GLY A 376 29.08 22.28 11.59
C GLY A 376 28.60 22.78 12.96
N ASP A 377 28.98 23.99 13.39
CA ASP A 377 28.48 24.56 14.65
C ASP A 377 27.02 25.03 14.55
N THR A 378 26.34 25.03 15.70
CA THR A 378 25.01 25.65 15.85
C THR A 378 25.01 26.60 17.04
N LEU A 379 24.19 27.65 16.98
CA LEU A 379 24.10 28.66 18.06
C LEU A 379 23.70 28.00 19.39
N GLY A 380 22.76 27.05 19.34
CA GLY A 380 22.34 26.27 20.51
C GLY A 380 23.46 25.36 21.05
N GLY A 381 24.25 24.74 20.17
CA GLY A 381 25.42 23.95 20.57
C GLY A 381 26.50 24.78 21.26
N ILE A 382 26.77 25.98 20.73
CA ILE A 382 27.74 26.94 21.31
C ILE A 382 27.24 27.45 22.67
N ALA A 383 25.97 27.85 22.76
CA ALA A 383 25.34 28.29 24.01
C ALA A 383 25.41 27.21 25.11
N ALA A 384 25.14 25.97 24.73
CA ALA A 384 25.24 24.82 25.63
C ALA A 384 26.69 24.56 26.07
N TYR A 385 27.65 24.66 25.14
CA TYR A 385 29.08 24.45 25.43
C TYR A 385 29.62 25.50 26.42
N TYR A 386 29.32 26.78 26.18
CA TYR A 386 29.82 27.90 26.97
C TYR A 386 28.94 28.27 28.17
N ARG A 387 27.83 27.55 28.37
CA ARG A 387 26.93 27.71 29.53
C ARG A 387 26.31 29.11 29.62
N VAL A 388 25.85 29.63 28.49
CA VAL A 388 25.26 30.98 28.37
C VAL A 388 23.89 30.95 27.73
N ASN A 389 23.11 32.00 27.95
CA ASN A 389 21.80 32.10 27.34
C ASN A 389 21.97 32.24 25.82
N MET A 390 21.34 31.37 25.03
CA MET A 390 21.38 31.46 23.57
C MET A 390 20.92 32.84 23.06
N TYR A 391 20.00 33.48 23.77
CA TYR A 391 19.51 34.83 23.47
C TYR A 391 20.46 35.96 23.88
N SER A 392 21.50 35.68 24.68
CA SER A 392 22.58 36.65 24.95
C SER A 392 23.71 36.54 23.94
N ILE A 393 23.72 35.50 23.08
CA ILE A 393 24.70 35.37 22.02
C ILE A 393 24.35 36.33 20.88
N HIS A 394 25.33 37.13 20.46
CA HIS A 394 25.22 38.14 19.41
C HIS A 394 26.51 38.21 18.58
N GLY A 395 26.47 38.88 17.42
CA GLY A 395 27.61 39.00 16.50
C GLY A 395 27.55 38.12 15.25
N TYR A 396 26.51 37.29 15.09
CA TYR A 396 26.20 36.61 13.83
C TYR A 396 25.55 37.59 12.84
N ARG A 397 25.98 37.58 11.58
CA ARG A 397 25.62 38.60 10.57
C ARG A 397 24.26 38.35 9.92
N SER A 398 23.78 37.11 9.96
CA SER A 398 22.52 36.71 9.36
C SER A 398 21.29 37.35 9.99
N GLY A 399 21.40 37.85 11.23
CA GLY A 399 20.25 38.27 12.05
C GLY A 399 19.31 37.11 12.44
N ASN A 400 19.60 35.89 11.99
CA ASN A 400 18.81 34.69 12.24
C ASN A 400 19.59 33.71 13.13
N PRO A 401 19.15 33.44 14.38
CA PRO A 401 19.86 32.54 15.30
C PRO A 401 19.91 31.08 14.83
N ALA A 402 19.13 30.70 13.81
CA ALA A 402 19.17 29.38 13.17
C ALA A 402 20.20 29.29 12.03
N LEU A 403 20.89 30.39 11.68
CA LEU A 403 21.83 30.43 10.56
C LEU A 403 23.09 31.21 10.97
N ILE A 404 24.16 30.50 11.31
CA ILE A 404 25.48 31.07 11.60
C ILE A 404 26.50 30.60 10.57
N TYR A 405 27.45 31.45 10.22
CA TYR A 405 28.45 31.17 9.19
C TYR A 405 29.82 30.89 9.80
N PRO A 406 30.56 29.87 9.30
CA PRO A 406 31.93 29.63 9.71
C PRO A 406 32.81 30.89 9.53
N GLY A 407 33.61 31.18 10.54
CA GLY A 407 34.44 32.39 10.62
C GLY A 407 33.75 33.58 11.31
N GLU A 408 32.45 33.52 11.59
CA GLU A 408 31.77 34.55 12.40
C GLU A 408 32.27 34.53 13.84
N THR A 409 32.41 35.70 14.44
CA THR A 409 32.79 35.84 15.84
C THR A 409 31.56 36.22 16.66
N LEU A 410 31.20 35.35 17.60
CA LEU A 410 30.08 35.51 18.51
C LEU A 410 30.55 35.97 19.89
N TYR A 411 29.69 36.69 20.59
CA TYR A 411 29.91 37.23 21.94
C TYR A 411 28.67 36.99 22.80
N TRP A 412 28.82 36.97 24.13
CA TRP A 412 27.72 36.88 25.08
C TRP A 412 28.13 37.35 26.47
#